data_AF-A0A0M0L5N9-F1
#
_entry.id   AF-A0A0M0L5N9-F1
#
_cell.length_a   1.000
_cell.length_b   1.000
_cell.length_c   1.000
_cell.angle_alpha   90.00
_cell.angle_beta   90.00
_cell.angle_gamma   90.00
#
_symmetry.space_group_name_H-M   'P 1'
#
loop_
_entity.id
_entity.type
_entity.pdbx_description
1 polymer ?
#
loop_
_entity_poly.entity_id
_entity_poly.type
_entity_poly.pdbx_seq_one_letter_code
_entity_poly.pdbx_strand_id
1 'polypeptide(L)'
;MLKTKYLTYLKEKGCNCTPQRTMILSYLNDYGDTFISLRTMMKNIKKQNPHITYRTVQRNIYLFVEIGLLTTMIINGQEGFRLNL
;
A
#
# COMPACT_ATOMS: atom_id res chain seq x y z
N MET A 1 -3.76 7.14 15.08
CA MET A 1 -3.27 8.46 14.65
C MET A 1 -2.60 8.47 13.26
N LEU A 2 -1.92 7.39 12.80
CA LEU A 2 -1.41 7.33 11.40
C LEU A 2 -2.48 6.98 10.35
N LYS A 3 -3.37 6.01 10.63
CA LYS A 3 -4.48 5.61 9.73
C LYS A 3 -5.34 6.80 9.26
N THR A 4 -5.57 7.76 10.15
CA THR A 4 -6.33 8.98 9.86
C THR A 4 -5.60 9.89 8.86
N LYS A 5 -4.28 10.01 8.94
CA LYS A 5 -3.48 10.82 8.00
C LYS A 5 -3.59 10.28 6.57
N TYR A 6 -3.47 8.96 6.39
CA TYR A 6 -3.58 8.34 5.05
C TYR A 6 -4.98 8.48 4.44
N LEU A 7 -6.03 8.35 5.26
CA LEU A 7 -7.41 8.52 4.79
C LEU A 7 -7.71 9.97 4.43
N THR A 8 -7.15 10.94 5.16
CA THR A 8 -7.24 12.35 4.80
C THR A 8 -6.49 12.62 3.49
N TYR A 9 -5.27 12.11 3.35
CA TYR A 9 -4.48 12.27 2.12
C TYR A 9 -5.19 11.70 0.89
N LEU A 10 -5.79 10.52 0.99
CA LEU A 10 -6.58 9.94 -0.10
C LEU A 10 -7.73 10.89 -0.51
N LYS A 11 -8.45 11.46 0.45
CA LYS A 11 -9.54 12.41 0.17
C LYS A 11 -9.01 13.69 -0.49
N GLU A 12 -7.91 14.25 -0.02
CA GLU A 12 -7.27 15.44 -0.60
C GLU A 12 -6.82 15.20 -2.05
N LYS A 13 -6.44 13.97 -2.39
CA LYS A 13 -6.10 13.54 -3.75
C LYS A 13 -7.30 13.08 -4.59
N GLY A 14 -8.54 13.31 -4.14
CA GLY A 14 -9.76 12.94 -4.86
C GLY A 14 -9.98 11.42 -4.94
N CYS A 15 -9.32 10.63 -4.10
CA CYS A 15 -9.40 9.18 -4.08
C CYS A 15 -10.38 8.69 -3.00
N ASN A 16 -11.35 7.86 -3.41
CA ASN A 16 -12.27 7.19 -2.47
C ASN A 16 -11.52 6.32 -1.44
N CYS A 17 -11.89 6.45 -0.16
CA CYS A 17 -11.41 5.56 0.89
C CYS A 17 -12.20 4.24 0.89
N THR A 18 -11.72 3.26 0.13
CA THR A 18 -12.34 1.93 0.09
C THR A 18 -11.80 1.03 1.22
N PRO A 19 -12.51 -0.04 1.60
CA PRO A 19 -12.01 -1.02 2.56
C PRO A 19 -10.67 -1.63 2.15
N GLN A 20 -10.48 -1.92 0.85
CA GLN A 20 -9.24 -2.50 0.33
C GLN A 20 -8.08 -1.51 0.44
N ARG A 21 -8.28 -0.24 0.09
CA ARG A 21 -7.24 0.81 0.24
C ARG A 21 -6.83 0.97 1.69
N THR A 22 -7.82 1.03 2.58
CA THR A 22 -7.59 1.15 4.02
C THR A 22 -6.81 -0.05 4.57
N MET A 23 -7.16 -1.26 4.14
CA MET A 23 -6.47 -2.49 4.54
C MET A 23 -5.01 -2.50 4.07
N ILE A 24 -4.76 -2.17 2.81
CA ILE A 24 -3.39 -2.14 2.25
C ILE A 24 -2.54 -1.08 2.96
N LEU A 25 -3.08 0.12 3.19
CA LEU A 25 -2.36 1.20 3.89
C LEU A 25 -2.11 0.88 5.36
N SER A 26 -3.05 0.24 6.05
CA SER A 26 -2.83 -0.27 7.41
C SER A 26 -1.71 -1.31 7.43
N TYR A 27 -1.71 -2.25 6.49
CA TYR A 27 -0.63 -3.23 6.39
C TYR A 27 0.75 -2.58 6.15
N LEU A 28 0.84 -1.61 5.24
CA LEU A 28 2.09 -0.90 4.95
C LEU A 28 2.57 -0.07 6.14
N ASN A 29 1.65 0.57 6.85
CA ASN A 29 1.93 1.28 8.09
C ASN A 29 2.55 0.36 9.15
N ASP A 30 2.03 -0.85 9.30
CA ASP A 30 2.55 -1.82 10.27
C ASP A 30 3.94 -2.34 9.89
N TYR A 31 4.33 -2.22 8.61
CA TYR A 31 5.66 -2.56 8.11
C TYR A 31 6.71 -1.45 8.32
N GLY A 32 6.26 -0.25 8.72
CA GLY A 32 7.12 0.89 9.05
C GLY A 32 7.98 1.41 7.89
N ASP A 33 9.18 1.90 8.22
CA ASP A 33 10.11 2.53 7.28
C ASP A 33 10.88 1.55 6.38
N THR A 34 10.40 0.31 6.24
CA THR A 34 11.07 -0.73 5.45
C THR A 34 10.44 -0.90 4.08
N PHE A 35 11.26 -1.21 3.08
CA PHE A 35 10.77 -1.54 1.75
C PHE A 35 10.22 -2.96 1.72
N ILE A 36 9.04 -3.12 1.13
CA ILE A 36 8.40 -4.41 0.94
C ILE A 36 8.11 -4.66 -0.54
N SER A 37 8.38 -5.88 -1.01
CA SER A 37 8.03 -6.28 -2.37
C SER A 37 6.53 -6.54 -2.52
N LEU A 38 6.01 -6.33 -3.73
CA LEU A 38 4.61 -6.64 -4.06
C LEU A 38 4.24 -8.10 -3.78
N ARG A 39 5.20 -9.03 -3.96
CA ARG A 39 5.02 -10.46 -3.69
C ARG A 39 4.82 -10.74 -2.20
N THR A 40 5.67 -10.17 -1.34
CA THR A 40 5.57 -10.33 0.11
C THR A 40 4.30 -9.70 0.65
N MET A 41 3.96 -8.51 0.15
CA MET A 41 2.72 -7.82 0.48
C MET A 41 1.49 -8.65 0.11
N MET A 42 1.43 -9.16 -1.12
CA MET A 42 0.35 -10.05 -1.56
C MET A 42 0.18 -11.26 -0.64
N LYS A 43 1.29 -11.92 -0.28
CA LYS A 43 1.28 -13.09 0.60
C LYS A 43 0.66 -12.77 1.96
N ASN A 44 0.96 -11.59 2.53
CA ASN A 44 0.47 -11.20 3.84
C ASN A 44 -0.97 -10.67 3.80
N ILE A 45 -1.33 -9.86 2.80
CA ILE A 45 -2.69 -9.35 2.67
C ILE A 45 -3.67 -10.50 2.38
N LYS A 46 -3.29 -11.51 1.59
CA LYS A 46 -4.13 -12.70 1.37
C LYS A 46 -4.45 -13.48 2.63
N LYS A 47 -3.61 -13.43 3.67
CA LYS A 47 -3.91 -14.07 4.97
C LYS A 47 -5.06 -13.36 5.69
N GLN A 48 -5.18 -12.05 5.50
CA GLN A 48 -6.24 -11.23 6.11
C GLN A 48 -7.49 -11.13 5.24
N ASN A 49 -7.32 -11.20 3.91
CA ASN A 49 -8.40 -11.17 2.94
C ASN A 49 -8.13 -12.18 1.81
N PRO A 50 -8.58 -13.44 1.96
CA PRO A 50 -8.34 -14.50 0.98
C PRO A 50 -8.91 -14.20 -0.41
N HIS A 51 -9.94 -13.36 -0.50
CA HIS A 51 -10.63 -13.03 -1.74
C HIS A 51 -9.96 -11.89 -2.52
N ILE A 52 -8.95 -11.20 -1.95
CA ILE A 52 -8.26 -10.14 -2.67
C ILE A 52 -7.41 -10.71 -3.81
N THR A 53 -7.49 -10.07 -4.97
CA THR A 53 -6.74 -10.51 -6.16
C THR A 53 -5.40 -9.78 -6.26
N TYR A 54 -4.46 -10.38 -6.99
CA TYR A 54 -3.18 -9.74 -7.33
C TYR A 54 -3.37 -8.41 -8.04
N ARG A 55 -4.26 -8.39 -9.03
CA ARG A 55 -4.63 -7.20 -9.79
C ARG A 55 -5.17 -6.08 -8.90
N THR A 56 -5.94 -6.41 -7.86
CA THR A 56 -6.46 -5.42 -6.90
C THR A 56 -5.34 -4.80 -6.08
N VAL A 57 -4.42 -5.61 -5.53
CA VAL A 57 -3.31 -5.08 -4.72
C VAL A 57 -2.36 -4.26 -5.60
N GLN A 58 -1.96 -4.80 -6.76
CA GLN A 58 -1.07 -4.13 -7.70
C GLN A 58 -1.58 -2.74 -8.11
N ARG A 59 -2.86 -2.63 -8.48
CA ARG A 59 -3.46 -1.33 -8.87
C ARG A 59 -3.45 -0.31 -7.74
N ASN A 60 -3.72 -0.73 -6.51
CA ASN A 60 -3.68 0.20 -5.38
C ASN A 60 -2.25 0.62 -5.06
N ILE A 61 -1.27 -0.28 -5.16
CA ILE A 61 0.13 0.09 -4.95
C ILE A 61 0.63 1.10 -5.96
N TYR A 62 0.38 0.89 -7.25
CA TYR A 62 0.78 1.89 -8.25
C TYR A 62 0.01 3.20 -8.13
N LEU A 63 -1.28 3.17 -7.79
CA LEU A 63 -2.01 4.38 -7.44
C LEU A 63 -1.35 5.11 -6.27
N PHE A 64 -0.94 4.41 -5.22
CA PHE A 64 -0.31 5.03 -4.06
C PHE A 64 1.07 5.61 -4.38
N VAL A 65 1.82 5.00 -5.29
CA VAL A 65 3.06 5.60 -5.83
C VAL A 65 2.73 6.86 -6.62
N GLU A 66 1.76 6.80 -7.52
CA GLU A 66 1.32 7.91 -8.38
C GLU A 66 0.91 9.14 -7.56
N ILE A 67 0.14 8.93 -6.49
CA ILE A 67 -0.29 10.03 -5.63
C ILE A 67 0.76 10.42 -4.58
N GLY A 68 1.94 9.78 -4.53
CA GLY A 68 3.04 10.14 -3.63
C GLY A 68 2.93 9.58 -2.20
N LEU A 69 2.04 8.62 -1.93
CA LEU A 69 1.97 7.92 -0.65
C LEU A 69 3.08 6.88 -0.48
N LEU A 70 3.54 6.28 -1.57
CA LEU A 70 4.63 5.30 -1.57
C LEU A 70 5.83 5.80 -2.37
N THR A 71 7.01 5.52 -1.86
CA THR A 71 8.24 5.53 -2.65
C THR A 71 8.54 4.12 -3.13
N THR A 72 9.03 3.99 -4.36
CA THR A 72 9.52 2.75 -4.92
C THR A 72 11.03 2.79 -5.14
N MET A 73 11.68 1.63 -5.00
CA MET A 73 13.11 1.46 -5.26
C MET A 73 13.37 0.02 -5.73
N ILE A 74 14.43 -0.18 -6.53
CA ILE A 74 14.90 -1.53 -6.88
C ILE A 74 15.86 -2.04 -5.80
N ILE A 75 15.53 -3.18 -5.21
CA ILE A 75 16.33 -3.85 -4.17
C ILE A 75 16.61 -5.28 -4.65
N ASN A 76 17.88 -5.63 -4.86
CA ASN A 76 18.30 -6.94 -5.37
C ASN A 76 17.54 -7.37 -6.65
N GLY A 77 17.32 -6.41 -7.57
CA GLY A 77 16.59 -6.66 -8.82
C GLY A 77 15.06 -6.77 -8.69
N GLN A 78 14.49 -6.45 -7.52
CA GLN A 78 13.04 -6.48 -7.28
C GLN A 78 12.51 -5.10 -6.86
N GLU A 79 11.31 -4.74 -7.32
CA GLU A 79 10.61 -3.55 -6.83
C GLU A 79 10.23 -3.71 -5.35
N GLY A 80 10.72 -2.79 -4.54
CA GLY A 80 10.30 -2.54 -3.17
C GLY A 80 9.45 -1.27 -3.09
N PHE A 81 8.52 -1.26 -2.15
CA PHE A 81 7.64 -0.13 -1.86
C PHE A 81 7.72 0.22 -0.37
N ARG A 82 7.79 1.50 -0.05
CA ARG A 82 7.79 2.01 1.33
C ARG A 82 6.83 3.17 1.45
N LEU A 83 6.18 3.29 2.60
CA LEU A 83 5.37 4.45 2.96
C LEU A 83 6.25 5.71 3.11
N ASN A 84 5.71 6.87 2.75
CA ASN A 84 6.44 8.15 2.78
C ASN A 84 6.24 8.98 4.05
N LEU A 85 5.49 8.48 5.05
CA LEU A 85 4.99 9.27 6.18
C LEU A 85 5.39 8.67 7.53
#